data_AF-A0A368G988-F1
#
_entry.id   AF-A0A368G988-F1
#
_cell.length_a   1.000
_cell.length_b   1.000
_cell.length_c   1.000
_cell.angle_alpha   90.00
_cell.angle_beta   90.00
_cell.angle_gamma   90.00
#
_symmetry.space_group_name_H-M   'P 1'
#
loop_
_entity.id
_entity.type
_entity.pdbx_description
1 polymer ?
#
loop_
_entity_poly.entity_id
_entity_poly.type
_entity_poly.pdbx_seq_one_letter_code
_entity_poly.pdbx_strand_id
1 'polypeptide(L)'
;MDLAASGKFDKSDFTVVTQPFFRDLNTPPMKDGQVNREFFAPDCFHFSQWGHALVSSWLWKNILEPVGAKTTKGSADEPSLPLACPDPACPFIRTNANSKDCSEYLTPTAGN
;
A
#
# COMPACT_ATOMS: atom_id res chain seq x y z
N MET A 1 10.71 -2.44 -11.17
CA MET A 1 10.32 -3.00 -9.85
C MET A 1 11.21 -4.19 -9.45
N ASP A 2 12.19 -4.53 -10.30
CA ASP A 2 12.98 -5.76 -10.21
C ASP A 2 13.86 -5.85 -8.97
N LEU A 3 14.27 -4.72 -8.39
CA LEU A 3 15.10 -4.71 -7.19
C LEU A 3 14.36 -5.24 -5.95
N ALA A 4 13.12 -4.79 -5.72
CA ALA A 4 12.30 -5.25 -4.60
C ALA A 4 11.86 -6.71 -4.78
N ALA A 5 11.64 -7.15 -6.03
CA ALA A 5 11.27 -8.52 -6.36
C ALA A 5 12.47 -9.48 -6.44
N SER A 6 13.71 -8.99 -6.33
CA SER A 6 14.92 -9.80 -6.53
C SER A 6 15.21 -10.79 -5.40
N GLY A 7 14.54 -10.67 -4.25
CA GLY A 7 14.84 -11.45 -3.04
C GLY A 7 16.11 -11.02 -2.29
N LYS A 8 16.95 -10.15 -2.87
CA LYS A 8 18.23 -9.70 -2.28
C LYS A 8 18.08 -9.13 -0.87
N PHE A 9 16.92 -8.53 -0.58
CA PHE A 9 16.66 -7.87 0.68
C PHE A 9 15.78 -8.68 1.63
N ASP A 10 15.30 -9.87 1.25
CA ASP A 10 14.42 -10.66 2.12
C ASP A 10 15.22 -11.38 3.21
N LYS A 11 15.57 -10.62 4.24
CA LYS A 11 16.32 -11.06 5.41
C LYS A 11 15.40 -11.19 6.61
N SER A 12 15.90 -11.80 7.68
CA SER A 12 15.15 -11.96 8.93
C SER A 12 14.81 -10.64 9.63
N ASP A 13 15.56 -9.57 9.36
CA ASP A 13 15.46 -8.26 10.02
C ASP A 13 15.11 -7.10 9.08
N PHE A 14 15.07 -7.35 7.77
CA PHE A 14 14.84 -6.33 6.76
C PHE A 14 14.22 -6.95 5.50
N THR A 15 13.38 -6.20 4.80
CA THR A 15 12.84 -6.56 3.46
C THR A 15 12.48 -5.29 2.70
N VAL A 16 12.42 -5.39 1.38
CA VAL A 16 12.01 -4.29 0.49
C VAL A 16 10.81 -4.75 -0.32
N VAL A 17 9.69 -4.03 -0.17
CA VAL A 17 8.45 -4.33 -0.87
C VAL A 17 7.95 -3.07 -1.57
N THR A 18 7.71 -3.16 -2.87
CA THR A 18 7.11 -2.06 -3.63
C THR A 18 5.63 -1.95 -3.33
N GLN A 19 5.13 -0.72 -3.15
CA GLN A 19 3.71 -0.42 -2.98
C GLN A 19 3.17 0.24 -4.27
N PRO A 20 2.64 -0.54 -5.23
CA PRO A 20 2.33 -0.07 -6.58
C PRO A 20 1.02 0.71 -6.71
N PHE A 21 0.41 1.23 -5.65
CA PHE A 21 -0.93 1.85 -5.71
C PHE A 21 -1.04 3.08 -6.64
N PHE A 22 0.08 3.68 -7.06
CA PHE A 22 0.14 4.72 -8.10
C PHE A 22 0.46 4.23 -9.51
N ARG A 23 0.86 2.96 -9.69
CA ARG A 23 1.45 2.46 -10.94
C ARG A 23 0.54 2.64 -12.14
N ASP A 24 -0.75 2.38 -11.95
CA ASP A 24 -1.75 2.40 -13.02
C ASP A 24 -2.67 3.64 -12.91
N LEU A 25 -2.27 4.65 -12.11
CA LEU A 25 -2.89 5.98 -12.07
C LEU A 25 -2.26 6.87 -13.14
N ASN A 26 -2.90 6.91 -14.30
CA ASN A 26 -2.43 7.63 -15.49
C ASN A 26 -3.13 8.97 -15.75
N THR A 27 -4.14 9.29 -14.94
CA THR A 27 -4.94 10.52 -15.05
C THR A 27 -4.73 11.32 -13.76
N PRO A 28 -4.49 12.65 -13.83
CA PRO A 28 -4.45 13.47 -12.63
C PRO A 28 -5.80 13.44 -11.90
N PRO A 29 -5.86 13.75 -10.60
CA PRO A 29 -7.14 13.91 -9.90
C PRO A 29 -7.93 15.03 -10.57
N MET A 30 -9.24 14.82 -10.75
CA MET A 30 -10.11 15.73 -11.50
C MET A 30 -11.29 16.16 -10.65
N LYS A 31 -11.61 17.46 -10.66
CA LYS A 31 -12.78 18.04 -10.02
C LYS A 31 -13.44 18.99 -11.01
N ASP A 32 -14.69 18.73 -11.35
CA ASP A 32 -15.49 19.53 -12.29
C ASP A 32 -14.81 19.78 -13.66
N GLY A 33 -14.15 18.75 -14.19
CA GLY A 33 -13.48 18.81 -15.50
C GLY A 33 -12.12 19.53 -15.50
N GLN A 34 -11.63 19.96 -14.33
CA GLN A 34 -10.30 20.54 -14.16
C GLN A 34 -9.45 19.68 -13.22
N VAL A 35 -8.12 19.84 -13.27
CA VAL A 35 -7.22 19.20 -12.31
C VAL A 35 -7.61 19.65 -10.89
N ASN A 36 -7.84 18.69 -10.02
CA ASN A 36 -8.19 18.95 -8.63
C ASN A 36 -6.97 19.53 -7.89
N ARG A 37 -6.93 20.86 -7.80
CA ARG A 37 -5.83 21.57 -7.13
C ARG A 37 -5.82 21.38 -5.62
N GLU A 38 -6.90 20.89 -5.01
CA GLU A 38 -6.94 20.56 -3.59
C GLU A 38 -6.04 19.36 -3.26
N PHE A 39 -5.73 18.52 -4.24
CA PHE A 39 -4.77 17.41 -4.11
C PHE A 39 -3.33 17.87 -3.89
N PHE A 40 -2.97 19.04 -4.43
CA PHE A 40 -1.61 19.55 -4.44
C PHE A 40 -1.43 20.73 -3.48
N ALA A 41 -0.20 20.91 -3.01
CA ALA A 41 0.25 22.12 -2.32
C ALA A 41 0.27 23.32 -3.29
N PRO A 42 0.45 24.56 -2.80
CA PRO A 42 0.43 25.75 -3.66
C PRO A 42 1.45 25.75 -4.80
N ASP A 43 2.55 24.99 -4.70
CA ASP A 43 3.54 24.80 -5.77
C ASP A 43 3.09 23.86 -6.90
N CYS A 44 1.89 23.27 -6.79
CA CYS A 44 1.28 22.35 -7.74
C CYS A 44 2.09 21.05 -7.97
N PHE A 45 2.97 20.69 -7.05
CA PHE A 45 3.82 19.50 -7.15
C PHE A 45 3.75 18.62 -5.91
N HIS A 46 4.00 19.19 -4.73
CA HIS A 46 3.88 18.44 -3.48
C HIS A 46 2.40 18.13 -3.19
N PHE A 47 2.12 17.07 -2.44
CA PHE A 47 0.77 16.82 -1.97
C PHE A 47 0.36 17.88 -0.94
N SER A 48 -0.90 18.29 -0.98
CA SER A 48 -1.48 19.07 0.12
C SER A 48 -1.63 18.20 1.36
N GLN A 49 -2.06 18.78 2.49
CA GLN A 49 -2.45 17.99 3.66
C GLN A 49 -3.52 16.95 3.31
N TRP A 50 -4.50 17.32 2.47
CA TRP A 50 -5.55 16.41 2.01
C TRP A 50 -4.98 15.33 1.08
N GLY A 51 -4.11 15.70 0.13
CA GLY A 51 -3.43 14.75 -0.75
C GLY A 51 -2.60 13.73 0.04
N HIS A 52 -1.84 14.17 1.05
CA HIS A 52 -1.10 13.27 1.95
C HIS A 52 -2.03 12.30 2.70
N ALA A 53 -3.16 12.77 3.23
CA ALA A 53 -4.11 11.91 3.93
C ALA A 53 -4.72 10.85 3.00
N LEU A 54 -5.11 11.25 1.79
CA LEU A 54 -5.66 10.36 0.77
C LEU A 54 -4.63 9.29 0.38
N VAL A 55 -3.42 9.69 0.00
CA VAL A 55 -2.33 8.79 -0.39
C VAL A 55 -1.93 7.84 0.73
N SER A 56 -1.92 8.32 1.97
CA SER A 56 -1.60 7.49 3.15
C SER A 56 -2.61 6.36 3.35
N SER A 57 -3.90 6.60 3.09
CA SER A 57 -4.93 5.55 3.19
C SER A 57 -4.71 4.43 2.17
N TRP A 58 -4.33 4.78 0.94
CA TRP A 58 -4.02 3.80 -0.11
C TRP A 58 -2.72 3.06 0.16
N LEU A 59 -1.68 3.77 0.62
CA LEU A 59 -0.43 3.14 1.07
C LEU A 59 -0.70 2.12 2.19
N TRP A 60 -1.51 2.49 3.20
CA TRP A 60 -1.85 1.60 4.32
C TRP A 60 -2.52 0.31 3.85
N LYS A 61 -3.52 0.44 2.96
CA LYS A 61 -4.14 -0.72 2.32
C LYS A 61 -3.11 -1.59 1.60
N ASN A 62 -2.23 -0.97 0.81
CA ASN A 62 -1.23 -1.68 0.01
C ASN A 62 -0.21 -2.46 0.86
N ILE A 63 0.19 -1.91 2.01
CA ILE A 63 1.08 -2.57 2.97
C ILE A 63 0.48 -3.87 3.51
N LEU A 64 -0.85 -3.94 3.64
CA LEU A 64 -1.58 -5.10 4.15
C LEU A 64 -2.01 -6.10 3.07
N GLU A 65 -1.90 -5.73 1.79
CA GLU A 65 -2.20 -6.62 0.66
C GLU A 65 -1.02 -7.55 0.36
N PRO A 66 -1.26 -8.85 0.11
CA PRO A 66 -0.21 -9.79 -0.27
C PRO A 66 0.59 -9.32 -1.50
N VAL A 67 1.90 -9.53 -1.48
CA VAL A 67 2.76 -9.38 -2.66
C VAL A 67 2.21 -10.25 -3.79
N GLY A 68 2.10 -9.69 -5.00
CA GLY A 68 1.45 -10.32 -6.15
C GLY A 68 -0.03 -9.99 -6.31
N ALA A 69 -0.68 -9.50 -5.25
CA ALA A 69 -2.10 -9.10 -5.24
C ALA A 69 -2.32 -7.66 -4.76
N LYS A 70 -1.25 -6.85 -4.69
CA LYS A 70 -1.34 -5.44 -4.29
C LYS A 70 -2.16 -4.64 -5.29
N THR A 71 -2.98 -3.71 -4.79
CA THR A 71 -3.67 -2.71 -5.59
C THR A 71 -2.66 -1.89 -6.38
N THR A 72 -2.93 -1.71 -7.67
CA THR A 72 -2.02 -1.02 -8.59
C THR A 72 -2.62 0.28 -9.14
N LYS A 73 -3.95 0.39 -9.02
CA LYS A 73 -4.74 1.58 -9.30
C LYS A 73 -5.50 1.96 -8.04
N GLY A 74 -4.90 2.83 -7.24
CA GLY A 74 -5.60 3.51 -6.14
C GLY A 74 -6.59 4.55 -6.68
N SER A 75 -6.90 5.53 -5.84
CA SER A 75 -7.64 6.73 -6.24
C SER A 75 -6.85 7.97 -5.84
N ALA A 76 -7.04 9.07 -6.57
CA ALA A 76 -6.51 10.39 -6.22
C ALA A 76 -7.63 11.36 -5.80
N ASP A 77 -8.88 10.89 -5.82
CA ASP A 77 -10.09 11.66 -5.47
C ASP A 77 -10.75 11.12 -4.20
N GLU A 78 -10.64 9.81 -3.95
CA GLU A 78 -11.28 9.11 -2.83
C GLU A 78 -10.25 8.38 -1.95
N PRO A 79 -10.36 8.47 -0.61
CA PRO A 79 -9.51 7.69 0.29
C PRO A 79 -9.95 6.22 0.35
N SER A 80 -9.02 5.33 0.71
CA SER A 80 -9.32 3.94 1.03
C SER A 80 -9.89 3.84 2.46
N LEU A 81 -11.18 4.10 2.61
CA LEU A 81 -11.90 3.98 3.88
C LEU A 81 -12.99 2.88 3.84
N PRO A 82 -13.25 2.16 4.95
CA PRO A 82 -12.48 2.21 6.20
C PRO A 82 -11.04 1.73 6.02
N LEU A 83 -10.13 2.13 6.93
CA LEU A 83 -8.74 1.70 6.87
C LEU A 83 -8.67 0.17 6.93
N ALA A 84 -7.83 -0.41 6.06
CA ALA A 84 -7.65 -1.85 6.01
C ALA A 84 -7.14 -2.40 7.35
N CYS A 85 -7.74 -3.50 7.80
CA CYS A 85 -7.26 -4.30 8.91
C CYS A 85 -6.38 -5.44 8.39
N PRO A 86 -5.43 -5.96 9.20
CA PRO A 86 -4.70 -7.17 8.86
C PRO A 86 -5.65 -8.35 8.62
N ASP A 87 -5.25 -9.24 7.71
CA ASP A 87 -5.95 -10.51 7.47
C ASP A 87 -5.92 -11.36 8.75
N PRO A 88 -7.06 -11.78 9.32
CA PRO A 88 -7.09 -12.61 10.51
C PRO A 88 -6.33 -13.94 10.37
N ALA A 89 -6.23 -14.49 9.15
CA ALA A 89 -5.47 -15.72 8.88
C ALA A 89 -3.96 -15.47 8.77
N CYS A 90 -3.56 -14.24 8.40
CA CYS A 90 -2.17 -13.82 8.26
C CYS A 90 -2.00 -12.36 8.71
N PRO A 91 -1.98 -12.11 10.03
CA PRO A 91 -2.14 -10.77 10.62
C PRO A 91 -0.81 -9.97 10.62
N PHE A 92 -0.16 -9.90 9.46
CA PHE A 92 1.15 -9.26 9.29
C PHE A 92 1.12 -8.18 8.21
N ILE A 93 2.06 -7.24 8.32
CA ILE A 93 2.48 -6.46 7.14
C ILE A 93 3.03 -7.44 6.10
N ARG A 94 2.57 -7.30 4.85
CA ARG A 94 2.84 -8.28 3.81
C ARG A 94 4.19 -8.06 3.13
N THR A 95 5.01 -9.10 3.17
CA THR A 95 6.36 -9.17 2.62
C THR A 95 6.45 -10.24 1.55
N ASN A 96 7.56 -10.32 0.83
CA ASN A 96 7.78 -11.41 -0.13
C ASN A 96 7.74 -12.79 0.57
N ALA A 97 8.19 -12.88 1.81
CA ALA A 97 8.28 -14.13 2.57
C ALA A 97 6.91 -14.62 3.09
N ASN A 98 6.04 -13.71 3.55
CA ASN A 98 4.78 -14.09 4.24
C ASN A 98 3.50 -13.93 3.38
N SER A 99 3.64 -13.50 2.12
CA SER A 99 2.48 -13.23 1.26
C SER A 99 1.84 -14.48 0.66
N LYS A 100 2.64 -15.53 0.43
CA LYS A 100 2.13 -16.82 -0.08
C LYS A 100 1.63 -17.71 1.05
N ASP A 101 2.39 -17.77 2.13
CA ASP A 101 2.09 -18.52 3.34
C ASP A 101 2.74 -17.78 4.51
N CYS A 102 1.99 -17.60 5.60
CA CYS A 102 2.46 -16.93 6.80
C CYS A 102 2.51 -17.86 8.02
N SER A 103 2.18 -19.14 7.85
CA SER A 103 2.03 -20.10 8.95
C SER A 103 3.28 -20.23 9.80
N GLU A 104 4.47 -20.11 9.20
CA GLU A 104 5.76 -20.12 9.89
C GLU A 104 5.96 -18.96 10.88
N TYR A 105 5.22 -17.85 10.69
CA TYR A 105 5.31 -16.65 11.53
C TYR A 105 4.21 -16.59 12.59
N LEU A 106 3.22 -17.48 12.53
CA LEU A 106 2.16 -17.52 13.53
C LEU A 106 2.70 -18.11 14.83
N THR A 107 2.47 -17.40 15.93
CA THR A 107 2.69 -17.98 17.26
C THR A 107 1.72 -19.14 17.44
N PRO A 108 2.15 -20.33 17.89
CA PRO A 108 1.24 -21.40 18.23
C PRO A 108 0.21 -20.88 19.22
N THR A 109 -1.08 -21.09 18.94
CA THR A 109 -2.12 -20.86 19.95
C THR A 109 -1.78 -21.73 21.16
N ALA A 110 -1.74 -21.12 22.35
CA ALA A 110 -1.60 -21.87 23.59
C ALA A 110 -2.70 -22.95 23.60
N GLY A 111 -2.27 -24.21 23.57
CA GLY A 111 -3.20 -25.34 23.57
C GLY A 111 -4.07 -25.30 24.82
N ASN A 112 -5.38 -25.51 24.65
CA ASN A 112 -6.30 -25.84 25.73
C ASN A 112 -6.01 -27.23 26.29
#